data_AF-A0A0P9BM80-F1
#
_entry.id   AF-A0A0P9BM80-F1
#
_cell.length_a   1.000
_cell.length_b   1.000
_cell.length_c   1.000
_cell.angle_alpha   90.00
_cell.angle_beta   90.00
_cell.angle_gamma   90.00
#
_symmetry.space_group_name_H-M   'P 1'
#
loop_
_entity.id
_entity.type
_entity.pdbx_description
1 polymer ?
#
loop_
_entity_poly.entity_id
_entity_poly.type
_entity_poly.pdbx_seq_one_letter_code
_entity_poly.pdbx_strand_id
1 'polypeptide(L)'
;MRVSLVLFWMAFLVLKISCKFEFTNVKCTSSDEKFASIEYCYLKSVSRSYKYLSVKVKFFKKPRYNGYRPFMFNVTMDFCRVLGGANQNPFANYAYGFIKNNTNMNHSCPLNHDVIVEKLDTNFVNNHVTKVLPIPEVDYLLETHWNCYDIDTALVKSYATIS
;
A
#
# COMPACT_ATOMS: atom_id res chain seq x y z
N MET A 1 -48.30 -0.12 3.76
CA MET A 1 -47.86 -0.40 5.15
C MET A 1 -47.30 -1.82 5.34
N ARG A 2 -47.94 -2.88 4.82
CA ARG A 2 -47.45 -4.28 4.96
C ARG A 2 -46.10 -4.58 4.27
N VAL A 3 -45.83 -3.99 3.10
CA VAL A 3 -44.58 -4.24 2.35
C VAL A 3 -43.34 -3.61 3.02
N SER A 4 -43.47 -2.42 3.61
CA SER A 4 -42.37 -1.77 4.36
C SER A 4 -41.94 -2.58 5.59
N LEU A 5 -42.88 -3.23 6.27
CA LEU A 5 -42.58 -4.09 7.43
C LEU A 5 -41.77 -5.34 7.02
N VAL A 6 -42.07 -5.94 5.87
CA VAL A 6 -41.33 -7.10 5.35
C VAL A 6 -39.91 -6.70 4.93
N LEU A 7 -39.74 -5.55 4.28
CA LEU A 7 -38.43 -5.01 3.90
C LEU A 7 -37.57 -4.68 5.14
N PHE A 8 -38.17 -4.08 6.16
CA PHE A 8 -37.48 -3.77 7.43
C PHE A 8 -37.05 -5.06 8.16
N TRP A 9 -37.89 -6.10 8.13
CA TRP A 9 -37.58 -7.39 8.73
C TRP A 9 -36.47 -8.16 7.98
N MET A 10 -36.48 -8.12 6.64
CA MET A 10 -35.40 -8.64 5.81
C MET A 10 -34.08 -7.90 6.04
N ALA A 11 -34.09 -6.58 6.20
CA ALA A 11 -32.89 -5.79 6.54
C ALA A 11 -32.32 -6.19 7.91
N PHE A 12 -33.17 -6.46 8.90
CA PHE A 12 -32.76 -6.98 10.22
C PHE A 12 -32.14 -8.38 10.17
N LEU A 13 -32.54 -9.23 9.21
CA LEU A 13 -31.94 -10.56 9.01
C LEU A 13 -30.55 -10.47 8.37
N VAL A 14 -30.32 -9.53 7.45
CA VAL A 14 -29.01 -9.32 6.80
C VAL A 14 -27.94 -8.85 7.80
N LEU A 15 -28.32 -8.08 8.84
CA LEU A 15 -27.41 -7.59 9.88
C LEU A 15 -26.84 -8.67 10.81
N LYS A 16 -27.29 -9.93 10.73
CA LYS A 16 -26.85 -11.02 11.62
C LYS A 16 -25.71 -11.90 11.07
N ILE A 17 -25.16 -11.59 9.90
CA ILE A 17 -24.05 -12.37 9.34
C ILE A 17 -22.75 -11.93 10.03
N SER A 18 -22.31 -12.68 11.05
CA SER A 18 -21.00 -12.49 11.69
C SER A 18 -19.97 -13.47 11.12
N CYS A 19 -18.96 -12.99 10.39
CA CYS A 19 -17.79 -13.79 10.04
C CYS A 19 -16.85 -13.86 11.24
N LYS A 20 -16.55 -15.07 11.72
CA LYS A 20 -15.56 -15.31 12.77
C LYS A 20 -14.26 -15.85 12.15
N PHE A 21 -13.16 -15.14 12.37
CA PHE A 21 -11.82 -15.60 12.00
C PHE A 21 -11.24 -16.48 13.14
N GLU A 22 -10.63 -17.61 12.80
CA GLU A 22 -10.00 -18.51 13.78
C GLU A 22 -8.74 -19.16 13.20
N PHE A 23 -7.63 -19.11 13.95
CA PHE A 23 -6.40 -19.79 13.57
C PHE A 23 -6.53 -21.31 13.74
N THR A 24 -6.21 -22.09 12.71
CA THR A 24 -6.31 -23.56 12.70
C THR A 24 -4.98 -24.25 12.96
N ASN A 25 -3.89 -23.74 12.39
CA ASN A 25 -2.54 -24.29 12.53
C ASN A 25 -1.49 -23.20 12.25
N VAL A 26 -0.25 -23.40 12.73
CA VAL A 26 0.91 -22.62 12.31
C VAL A 26 2.11 -23.54 12.11
N LYS A 27 2.80 -23.38 10.97
CA LYS A 27 4.10 -23.99 10.69
C LYS A 27 5.09 -22.88 10.36
N CYS A 28 6.20 -22.85 11.08
CA CYS A 28 7.23 -21.83 10.92
C CYS A 28 8.53 -22.47 10.45
N THR A 29 9.12 -21.90 9.41
CA THR A 29 10.40 -22.33 8.84
C THR A 29 11.24 -21.09 8.56
N SER A 30 12.54 -21.13 8.89
CA SER A 30 13.46 -20.08 8.44
C SER A 30 13.96 -20.41 7.04
N SER A 31 13.90 -19.44 6.12
CA SER A 31 14.48 -19.59 4.78
C SER A 31 16.01 -19.51 4.78
N ASP A 32 16.60 -18.81 5.75
CA ASP A 32 18.05 -18.68 5.92
C ASP A 32 18.40 -18.67 7.41
N GLU A 33 18.75 -19.84 7.95
CA GLU A 33 19.12 -20.01 9.35
C GLU A 33 20.40 -19.26 9.76
N LYS A 34 21.24 -18.87 8.79
CA LYS A 34 22.44 -18.07 9.05
C LYS A 34 22.10 -16.58 9.19
N PHE A 35 20.97 -16.14 8.64
CA PHE A 35 20.49 -14.77 8.73
C PHE A 35 19.54 -14.57 9.92
N ALA A 36 18.57 -15.48 10.07
CA ALA A 36 17.60 -15.45 11.16
C ALA A 36 17.16 -16.86 11.57
N SER A 37 17.01 -17.11 12.86
CA SER A 37 16.37 -18.33 13.38
C SER A 37 15.06 -18.01 14.09
N ILE A 38 14.17 -18.99 14.14
CA ILE A 38 12.90 -18.88 14.86
C ILE A 38 13.11 -19.49 16.24
N GLU A 39 13.03 -18.67 17.28
CA GLU A 39 13.24 -19.09 18.67
C GLU A 39 12.01 -19.82 19.22
N TYR A 40 10.82 -19.27 18.95
CA TYR A 40 9.57 -19.98 19.17
C TYR A 40 8.53 -19.61 18.11
N CYS A 41 7.66 -20.56 17.79
CA CYS A 41 6.48 -20.35 16.96
C CYS A 41 5.39 -21.34 17.37
N TYR A 42 4.30 -20.83 17.92
CA TYR A 42 3.20 -21.68 18.37
C TYR A 42 1.88 -20.93 18.38
N LEU A 43 0.80 -21.70 18.36
CA LEU A 43 -0.55 -21.23 18.57
C LEU A 43 -1.01 -21.69 19.95
N LYS A 44 -1.49 -20.77 20.79
CA LYS A 44 -1.97 -21.08 22.14
C LYS A 44 -3.45 -20.69 22.28
N SER A 45 -4.23 -21.63 22.80
CA SER A 45 -5.64 -21.44 23.13
C SER A 45 -5.76 -21.09 24.61
N VAL A 46 -6.20 -19.87 24.95
CA VAL A 46 -6.48 -19.48 26.35
C VAL A 46 -7.92 -19.81 26.69
N SER A 47 -8.85 -19.72 25.72
CA SER A 47 -10.25 -20.09 25.89
C SER A 47 -10.82 -20.67 24.58
N ARG A 48 -12.09 -21.12 24.60
CA ARG A 48 -12.78 -21.60 23.38
C ARG A 48 -12.94 -20.51 22.31
N SER A 49 -12.93 -19.23 22.70
CA SER A 49 -13.05 -18.09 21.79
C SER A 49 -11.73 -17.36 21.56
N TYR A 50 -10.72 -17.55 22.41
CA TYR A 50 -9.45 -16.83 22.33
C TYR A 50 -8.27 -17.77 22.10
N LYS A 51 -7.75 -17.70 20.87
CA LYS A 51 -6.50 -18.32 20.43
C LYS A 51 -5.57 -17.22 19.94
N TYR A 52 -4.29 -17.33 20.24
CA TYR A 52 -3.27 -16.38 19.75
C TYR A 52 -2.08 -17.10 19.14
N LEU A 53 -1.49 -16.47 18.13
CA LEU A 53 -0.22 -16.87 17.53
C LEU A 53 0.93 -16.12 18.22
N SER A 54 2.00 -16.81 18.53
CA SER A 54 3.24 -16.22 19.07
C SER A 54 4.43 -16.72 18.28
N VAL A 55 5.19 -15.78 17.71
CA VAL A 55 6.40 -16.05 16.94
C VAL A 55 7.49 -15.10 17.42
N LYS A 56 8.69 -15.63 17.69
CA LYS A 56 9.89 -14.84 17.95
C LYS A 56 10.98 -15.27 17.00
N VAL A 57 11.52 -14.28 16.29
CA VAL A 57 12.60 -14.45 15.32
C VAL A 57 13.84 -13.76 15.87
N LYS A 58 14.95 -14.49 15.90
CA LYS A 58 16.26 -14.00 16.30
C LYS A 58 17.07 -13.70 15.04
N PHE A 59 17.37 -12.42 14.81
CA PHE A 59 18.21 -11.98 13.70
C PHE A 59 19.69 -12.04 14.11
N PHE A 60 20.52 -12.75 13.33
CA PHE A 60 21.95 -12.91 13.60
C PHE A 60 22.82 -11.87 12.87
N LYS A 61 22.31 -11.34 11.75
CA LYS A 61 23.01 -10.32 10.97
C LYS A 61 22.08 -9.14 10.74
N LYS A 62 22.59 -7.94 10.98
CA LYS A 62 21.96 -6.72 10.44
C LYS A 62 22.23 -6.72 8.94
N PRO A 63 21.19 -6.66 8.10
CA PRO A 63 21.44 -6.59 6.68
C PRO A 63 22.14 -5.26 6.34
N ARG A 64 23.36 -5.36 5.82
CA ARG A 64 24.04 -4.25 5.14
C ARG A 64 23.52 -4.22 3.72
N TYR A 65 22.61 -3.30 3.43
CA TYR A 65 22.08 -3.12 2.08
C TYR A 65 22.95 -2.11 1.33
N ASN A 66 23.87 -2.61 0.50
CA ASN A 66 24.67 -1.78 -0.39
C ASN A 66 23.93 -1.63 -1.73
N GLY A 67 22.99 -0.69 -1.82
CA GLY A 67 22.31 -0.34 -3.08
C GLY A 67 20.94 0.32 -2.89
N TYR A 68 20.56 1.15 -3.87
CA TYR A 68 19.20 1.68 -4.00
C TYR A 68 18.22 0.52 -4.22
N ARG A 69 17.32 0.28 -3.27
CA ARG A 69 16.23 -0.68 -3.46
C ARG A 69 15.15 -0.01 -4.30
N PRO A 70 14.76 -0.55 -5.48
CA PRO A 70 13.52 -0.12 -6.09
C PRO A 70 12.41 -0.32 -5.07
N PHE A 71 11.53 0.67 -4.95
CA PHE A 71 10.30 0.52 -4.18
C PHE A 71 9.62 -0.79 -4.59
N MET A 72 9.11 -1.55 -3.62
CA MET A 72 8.84 -3.00 -3.69
C MET A 72 7.80 -3.44 -4.74
N PHE A 73 7.29 -2.54 -5.58
CA PHE A 73 6.17 -2.78 -6.45
C PHE A 73 6.41 -2.22 -7.85
N ASN A 74 6.43 -3.10 -8.85
CA ASN A 74 6.26 -2.73 -10.24
C ASN A 74 4.75 -2.52 -10.46
N VAL A 75 4.30 -1.26 -10.47
CA VAL A 75 2.88 -0.92 -10.61
C VAL A 75 2.70 -0.02 -11.81
N THR A 76 1.81 -0.44 -12.70
CA THR A 76 1.28 0.40 -13.78
C THR A 76 -0.02 1.03 -13.31
N MET A 77 -0.18 2.33 -13.56
CA MET A 77 -1.35 3.09 -13.14
C MET A 77 -1.94 3.82 -14.34
N ASP A 78 -3.23 3.60 -14.57
CA ASP A 78 -4.01 4.42 -15.49
C ASP A 78 -4.44 5.70 -14.77
N PHE A 79 -3.82 6.82 -15.17
CA PHE A 79 -4.05 8.11 -14.54
C PHE A 79 -5.49 8.61 -14.73
N CYS A 80 -6.11 8.34 -15.88
CA CYS A 80 -7.50 8.71 -16.13
C CYS A 80 -8.47 7.97 -15.22
N ARG A 81 -8.17 6.70 -14.92
CA ARG A 81 -8.95 5.93 -13.95
C ARG A 81 -8.79 6.45 -12.52
N VAL A 82 -7.60 6.93 -12.14
CA VAL A 82 -7.34 7.59 -10.85
C VAL A 82 -8.18 8.86 -10.72
N LEU A 83 -8.13 9.74 -11.73
CA LEU A 83 -8.83 11.03 -11.72
C LEU A 83 -10.36 10.89 -11.73
N GLY A 84 -10.88 9.88 -12.43
CA GLY A 84 -12.33 9.60 -12.47
C GLY A 84 -12.93 9.06 -11.16
N GLY A 85 -12.13 8.95 -10.09
CA GLY A 85 -12.59 8.42 -8.79
C GLY A 85 -12.91 6.93 -8.80
N ALA A 86 -12.70 6.25 -9.93
CA ALA A 86 -12.98 4.83 -10.12
C ALA A 86 -11.85 3.92 -9.59
N ASN A 87 -10.73 4.48 -9.12
CA ASN A 87 -9.58 3.67 -8.76
C ASN A 87 -9.62 3.15 -7.33
N GLN A 88 -9.82 1.84 -7.21
CA GLN A 88 -9.76 1.11 -5.94
C GLN A 88 -8.32 0.81 -5.49
N ASN A 89 -7.30 1.10 -6.31
CA ASN A 89 -5.92 0.79 -5.97
C ASN A 89 -5.38 1.83 -4.94
N PRO A 90 -5.14 1.44 -3.68
CA PRO A 90 -4.67 2.37 -2.64
C PRO A 90 -3.29 2.94 -2.98
N PHE A 91 -2.44 2.16 -3.66
CA PHE A 91 -1.12 2.61 -4.08
C PHE A 91 -1.21 3.74 -5.10
N ALA A 92 -2.14 3.65 -6.05
CA ALA A 92 -2.30 4.69 -7.06
C ALA A 92 -2.81 6.01 -6.47
N ASN A 93 -3.71 5.91 -5.49
CA ASN A 93 -4.19 7.07 -4.76
C ASN A 93 -3.07 7.72 -3.92
N TYR A 94 -2.23 6.89 -3.29
CA TYR A 94 -1.05 7.37 -2.56
C TYR A 94 -0.03 8.06 -3.48
N ALA A 95 0.29 7.44 -4.63
CA ALA A 95 1.20 8.00 -5.63
C ALA A 95 0.69 9.32 -6.19
N TYR A 96 -0.60 9.40 -6.56
CA TYR A 96 -1.22 10.64 -7.00
C TYR A 96 -1.20 11.72 -5.91
N GLY A 97 -1.33 11.33 -4.64
CA GLY A 97 -1.22 12.22 -3.48
C GLY A 97 0.06 13.06 -3.46
N PHE A 98 1.18 12.55 -3.97
CA PHE A 98 2.42 13.32 -4.06
C PHE A 98 2.34 14.51 -5.01
N ILE A 99 1.63 14.39 -6.13
CA ILE A 99 1.66 15.41 -7.18
C ILE A 99 0.36 16.20 -7.31
N LYS A 100 -0.73 15.72 -6.69
CA LYS A 100 -2.09 16.27 -6.82
C LYS A 100 -2.17 17.80 -6.65
N ASN A 101 -1.44 18.37 -5.69
CA ASN A 101 -1.49 19.80 -5.40
C ASN A 101 -0.58 20.65 -6.28
N ASN A 102 0.34 19.98 -7.00
CA ASN A 102 1.43 20.58 -7.74
C ASN A 102 1.34 20.28 -9.23
N THR A 103 0.19 19.80 -9.70
CA THR A 103 -0.02 19.40 -11.10
C THR A 103 -1.27 20.04 -11.70
N ASN A 104 -1.26 20.24 -13.00
CA ASN A 104 -2.44 20.66 -13.78
C ASN A 104 -3.35 19.49 -14.20
N MET A 105 -3.01 18.24 -13.85
CA MET A 105 -3.83 17.05 -14.10
C MET A 105 -5.02 16.91 -13.12
N ASN A 106 -5.69 18.00 -12.76
CA ASN A 106 -6.79 17.99 -11.79
C ASN A 106 -8.19 17.93 -12.41
N HIS A 107 -8.27 17.78 -13.74
CA HIS A 107 -9.52 17.76 -14.48
C HIS A 107 -9.87 16.35 -14.98
N SER A 108 -11.12 16.15 -15.42
CA SER A 108 -11.56 14.91 -16.01
C SER A 108 -10.82 14.63 -17.33
N CYS A 109 -10.40 13.39 -17.53
CA CYS A 109 -9.82 12.98 -18.80
C CYS A 109 -10.80 13.19 -19.99
N PRO A 110 -10.29 13.37 -21.21
CA PRO A 110 -8.90 13.16 -21.66
C PRO A 110 -7.92 14.31 -21.32
N LEU A 111 -6.66 13.97 -21.06
CA LEU A 111 -5.56 14.93 -20.95
C LEU A 111 -5.17 15.36 -22.38
N ASN A 112 -5.54 16.59 -22.76
CA ASN A 112 -5.33 17.16 -24.10
C ASN A 112 -4.43 18.40 -24.10
N HIS A 113 -3.68 18.60 -23.02
CA HIS A 113 -2.77 19.71 -22.81
C HIS A 113 -1.50 19.18 -22.13
N ASP A 114 -0.47 20.02 -22.07
CA ASP A 114 0.81 19.64 -21.47
C ASP A 114 0.64 19.25 -20.00
N VAL A 115 1.22 18.12 -19.61
CA VAL A 115 1.21 17.66 -18.21
C VAL A 115 2.37 18.29 -17.47
N ILE A 116 2.07 19.00 -16.39
CA ILE A 116 3.04 19.76 -15.62
C ILE A 116 2.98 19.30 -14.16
N VAL A 117 4.16 19.12 -13.55
CA VAL A 117 4.34 19.01 -12.10
C VAL A 117 5.33 20.08 -11.67
N GLU A 118 4.86 21.08 -10.93
CA GLU A 118 5.62 22.27 -10.58
C GLU A 118 5.70 22.48 -9.06
N LYS A 119 6.89 22.88 -8.59
CA LYS A 119 7.13 23.32 -7.21
C LYS A 119 6.74 22.27 -6.15
N LEU A 120 7.02 21.00 -6.42
CA LEU A 120 6.81 19.93 -5.45
C LEU A 120 7.71 20.14 -4.23
N ASP A 121 7.10 20.48 -3.09
CA ASP A 121 7.78 20.90 -1.87
C ASP A 121 8.34 19.70 -1.08
N THR A 122 9.56 19.83 -0.57
CA THR A 122 10.22 18.75 0.19
C THR A 122 9.54 18.49 1.53
N ASN A 123 8.95 19.50 2.20
CA ASN A 123 8.20 19.27 3.43
C ASN A 123 6.90 18.52 3.15
N PHE A 124 6.24 18.81 2.03
CA PHE A 124 5.05 18.07 1.60
C PHE A 124 5.36 16.60 1.33
N VAL A 125 6.43 16.33 0.56
CA VAL A 125 6.92 14.98 0.29
C VAL A 125 7.34 14.29 1.58
N ASN A 126 8.07 14.98 2.47
CA ASN A 126 8.50 14.47 3.76
C ASN A 126 7.30 14.04 4.62
N ASN A 127 6.24 14.86 4.70
CA ASN A 127 5.03 14.49 5.43
C ASN A 127 4.36 13.23 4.84
N HIS A 128 4.35 13.06 3.51
CA HIS A 128 3.82 11.83 2.88
C HIS A 128 4.64 10.59 3.27
N VAL A 129 5.97 10.66 3.18
CA VAL A 129 6.85 9.51 3.45
C VAL A 129 7.10 9.24 4.93
N THR A 130 6.79 10.17 5.83
CA THR A 130 6.96 9.99 7.29
C THR A 130 5.65 9.78 8.04
N LYS A 131 4.57 10.49 7.68
CA LYS A 131 3.31 10.49 8.43
C LYS A 131 2.20 9.71 7.75
N VAL A 132 2.08 9.78 6.42
CA VAL A 132 1.01 9.10 5.69
C VAL A 132 1.34 7.62 5.53
N LEU A 133 2.52 7.31 5.01
CA LEU A 133 3.06 5.96 4.96
C LEU A 133 4.52 6.02 5.39
N PRO A 134 4.87 5.62 6.63
CA PRO A 134 6.23 5.67 7.14
C PRO A 134 7.17 4.76 6.33
N ILE A 135 7.97 5.37 5.47
CA ILE A 135 8.99 4.72 4.66
C ILE A 135 10.30 4.69 5.48
N PRO A 136 11.06 3.58 5.47
CA PRO A 136 12.33 3.48 6.19
C PRO A 136 13.36 4.56 5.82
N GLU A 137 14.26 4.87 6.75
CA GLU A 137 15.39 5.78 6.52
C GLU A 137 16.50 5.09 5.71
N VAL A 138 16.60 5.42 4.42
CA VAL A 138 17.65 4.97 3.50
C VAL A 138 17.62 5.83 2.22
N ASP A 139 18.52 5.55 1.30
CA ASP A 139 18.56 6.13 -0.04
C ASP A 139 17.63 5.37 -1.02
N TYR A 140 16.86 6.13 -1.80
CA TYR A 140 15.82 5.67 -2.72
C TYR A 140 16.04 6.18 -4.15
N LEU A 141 15.73 5.32 -5.11
CA LEU A 141 15.55 5.65 -6.52
C LEU A 141 14.10 5.36 -6.90
N LEU A 142 13.40 6.38 -7.36
CA LEU A 142 12.09 6.25 -7.98
C LEU A 142 12.24 6.47 -9.49
N GLU A 143 12.00 5.41 -10.24
CA GLU A 143 11.93 5.41 -11.71
C GLU A 143 10.47 5.34 -12.14
N THR A 144 10.03 6.32 -12.92
CA THR A 144 8.65 6.38 -13.44
C THR A 144 8.68 6.45 -14.96
N HIS A 145 7.81 5.66 -15.58
CA HIS A 145 7.58 5.60 -17.03
C HIS A 145 6.22 6.21 -17.31
N TRP A 146 6.18 7.18 -18.22
CA TRP A 146 4.98 7.94 -18.57
C TRP A 146 4.56 7.57 -19.98
N ASN A 147 3.43 6.87 -20.06
CA ASN A 147 2.87 6.39 -21.30
C ASN A 147 1.62 7.22 -21.63
N CYS A 148 1.64 7.92 -22.75
CA CYS A 148 0.51 8.68 -23.27
C CYS A 148 0.02 8.00 -24.55
N TYR A 149 -1.26 7.62 -24.60
CA TYR A 149 -1.87 6.96 -25.77
C TYR A 149 -1.07 5.74 -26.27
N ASP A 150 -0.65 4.87 -25.33
CA ASP A 150 0.16 3.66 -25.59
C ASP A 150 1.56 3.89 -26.19
N ILE A 151 2.05 5.12 -26.12
CA ILE A 151 3.41 5.50 -26.52
C ILE A 151 4.21 5.84 -25.26
N ASP A 152 5.34 5.17 -25.04
CA ASP A 152 6.28 5.52 -23.97
C ASP A 152 6.90 6.89 -24.27
N THR A 153 6.51 7.88 -23.48
CA THR A 153 6.73 9.30 -23.78
C THR A 153 7.81 9.90 -22.91
N ALA A 154 7.99 9.43 -21.67
CA ALA A 154 9.03 9.94 -20.78
C ALA A 154 9.45 8.96 -19.69
N LEU A 155 10.75 8.95 -19.39
CA LEU A 155 11.36 8.25 -18.27
C LEU A 155 11.94 9.27 -17.28
N VAL A 156 11.49 9.22 -16.03
CA VAL A 156 11.94 10.12 -14.96
C VAL A 156 12.56 9.30 -13.83
N LYS A 157 13.82 9.58 -13.52
CA LYS A 157 14.56 9.00 -12.38
C LYS A 157 14.77 10.08 -11.32
N SER A 158 14.25 9.85 -10.13
CA SER A 158 14.40 10.73 -8.98
C SER A 158 15.13 10.00 -7.85
N TYR A 159 16.12 10.67 -7.27
CA TYR A 159 16.94 10.14 -6.18
C TYR A 159 16.58 10.91 -4.91
N ALA A 160 16.31 10.20 -3.82
CA ALA A 160 15.90 10.79 -2.56
C ALA A 160 16.55 10.06 -1.39
N THR A 161 16.85 10.79 -0.33
CA THR A 161 17.34 10.23 0.94
C THR A 161 16.33 10.57 2.02
N ILE A 162 15.97 9.57 2.83
CA ILE A 162 15.14 9.74 4.02
C ILE A 162 16.05 9.53 5.23
N SER A 163 16.16 10.55 6.08
CA SER A 163 17.04 10.60 7.27
C SER A 163 16.46 11.48 8.36
#